data_AF-A0A8I1QPK9-F1
#
_entry.id   AF-A0A8I1QPK9-F1
#
_cell.length_a   1.000
_cell.length_b   1.000
_cell.length_c   1.000
_cell.angle_alpha   90.00
_cell.angle_beta   90.00
_cell.angle_gamma   90.00
#
_symmetry.space_group_name_H-M   'P 1'
#
loop_
_entity.id
_entity.type
_entity.pdbx_description
1 polymer ?
#
loop_
_entity_poly.entity_id
_entity_poly.type
_entity_poly.pdbx_seq_one_letter_code
_entity_poly.pdbx_strand_id
1 'polypeptide(L)'
;MSKLLFNAVPVTVRADSQVVAGVLAYSKEELDVLREKHRGDYLFRRSGEEGSLVYSVALKEGLPLVGDRAERFALAHAPWLLAPLALEALLQGFVDLQRPILKLTCPPPAVPD
;
A
#
# COMPACT_ATOMS: atom_id res chain seq x y z
N MET A 1 14.62 31.57 -16.63
CA MET A 1 13.96 30.26 -16.43
C MET A 1 13.11 30.35 -15.17
N SER A 2 11.79 30.25 -15.30
CA SER A 2 10.89 30.14 -14.14
C SER A 2 11.09 28.77 -13.50
N LYS A 3 11.40 28.75 -12.20
CA LYS A 3 11.56 27.51 -11.43
C LYS A 3 10.17 27.02 -11.05
N LEU A 4 9.74 25.88 -11.59
CA LEU A 4 8.50 25.24 -11.18
C LEU A 4 8.67 24.68 -9.76
N LEU A 5 7.79 25.08 -8.85
CA LEU A 5 7.76 24.59 -7.48
C LEU A 5 6.62 23.59 -7.37
N PHE A 6 6.94 22.39 -6.85
CA PHE A 6 5.96 21.36 -6.58
C PHE A 6 5.68 21.30 -5.09
N ASN A 7 4.40 21.23 -4.70
CA ASN A 7 4.00 20.94 -3.33
C ASN A 7 4.06 19.43 -3.08
N ALA A 8 5.27 18.87 -3.13
CA ALA A 8 5.53 17.44 -2.98
C ALA A 8 6.80 17.20 -2.18
N VAL A 9 6.80 16.12 -1.39
CA VAL A 9 7.97 15.65 -0.65
C VAL A 9 8.35 14.27 -1.20
N PRO A 10 9.61 14.05 -1.60
CA PRO A 10 10.03 12.74 -2.08
C PRO A 10 10.01 11.73 -0.94
N VAL A 11 9.29 10.63 -1.14
CA VAL A 11 9.38 9.45 -0.26
C VAL A 11 10.59 8.64 -0.70
N THR A 12 11.56 8.48 0.20
CA THR A 12 12.77 7.69 -0.05
C THR A 12 12.75 6.44 0.81
N VAL A 13 13.19 5.33 0.23
CA VAL A 13 13.42 4.06 0.94
C VAL A 13 14.91 3.76 0.97
N ARG A 14 15.37 3.07 2.01
CA ARG A 14 16.75 2.59 2.03
C ARG A 14 16.91 1.50 0.96
N ALA A 15 18.06 1.47 0.29
CA ALA A 15 18.30 0.57 -0.84
C ALA A 15 18.16 -0.92 -0.47
N ASP A 16 18.41 -1.27 0.78
CA ASP A 16 18.33 -2.61 1.36
C ASP A 16 16.95 -2.93 1.98
N SER A 17 16.01 -1.98 1.96
CA SER A 17 14.67 -2.21 2.52
C SER A 17 13.90 -3.24 1.72
N GLN A 18 13.59 -4.36 2.38
CA GLN A 18 12.77 -5.43 1.85
C GLN A 18 11.46 -5.53 2.61
N VAL A 19 10.42 -5.98 1.91
CA VAL A 19 9.14 -6.32 2.49
C VAL A 19 8.78 -7.74 2.11
N VAL A 20 8.24 -8.49 3.08
CA VAL A 20 7.66 -9.80 2.84
C VAL A 20 6.17 -9.60 2.58
N ALA A 21 5.68 -10.11 1.45
CA ALA A 21 4.27 -10.10 1.12
C ALA A 21 3.73 -11.52 1.04
N GLY A 22 2.52 -11.75 1.57
CA GLY A 22 1.75 -12.94 1.27
C GLY A 22 1.14 -12.83 -0.13
N VAL A 23 0.99 -13.95 -0.82
CA VAL A 23 0.43 -14.00 -2.18
C VAL A 23 -0.84 -14.83 -2.17
N LEU A 24 -1.89 -14.30 -2.77
CA LEU A 24 -3.21 -14.89 -2.90
C LEU A 24 -3.66 -14.80 -4.36
N ALA A 25 -4.52 -15.72 -4.78
CA ALA A 25 -5.28 -15.55 -6.03
C ALA A 25 -6.24 -14.35 -5.91
N TYR A 26 -6.44 -13.63 -7.02
CA TYR A 26 -7.38 -12.52 -7.05
C TYR A 26 -8.82 -13.01 -7.28
N SER A 27 -9.66 -12.81 -6.27
CA SER A 27 -11.11 -12.65 -6.41
C SER A 27 -11.49 -11.27 -5.89
N LYS A 28 -12.40 -10.58 -6.58
CA LYS A 28 -12.85 -9.25 -6.17
C LYS A 28 -13.60 -9.32 -4.83
N GLU A 29 -14.51 -10.27 -4.73
CA GLU A 29 -15.35 -10.51 -3.56
C GLU A 29 -14.48 -10.87 -2.34
N GLU A 30 -13.51 -11.76 -2.53
CA GLU A 30 -12.59 -12.15 -1.46
C GLU A 30 -11.67 -11.00 -1.05
N LEU A 31 -11.19 -10.20 -2.00
CA LEU A 31 -10.34 -9.04 -1.70
C LEU A 31 -11.07 -8.01 -0.83
N ASP A 32 -12.34 -7.73 -1.10
CA ASP A 32 -13.13 -6.79 -0.31
C ASP A 32 -13.38 -7.33 1.10
N VAL A 33 -13.71 -8.62 1.24
CA VAL A 33 -13.83 -9.29 2.54
C VAL A 33 -12.52 -9.26 3.33
N LEU A 34 -11.38 -9.52 2.68
CA LEU A 34 -10.06 -9.47 3.32
C LEU A 34 -9.75 -8.06 3.83
N ARG A 35 -10.01 -7.04 3.02
CA ARG A 35 -9.79 -5.63 3.40
C ARG A 35 -10.65 -5.20 4.57
N GLU A 36 -11.91 -5.60 4.61
CA GLU A 36 -12.80 -5.29 5.73
C GLU A 36 -12.36 -6.01 7.00
N LYS A 37 -12.06 -7.32 6.90
CA LYS A 37 -11.69 -8.16 8.04
C LYS A 37 -10.37 -7.75 8.70
N HIS A 38 -9.41 -7.31 7.89
CA HIS A 38 -8.02 -7.06 8.31
C HIS A 38 -7.65 -5.58 8.24
N ARG A 39 -8.65 -4.69 8.25
CA ARG A 39 -8.46 -3.24 8.14
C ARG A 39 -7.54 -2.70 9.23
N GLY A 40 -6.48 -2.00 8.80
CA GLY A 40 -5.50 -1.37 9.71
C GLY A 40 -4.42 -2.31 10.24
N ASP A 41 -4.50 -3.60 9.95
CA ASP A 41 -3.46 -4.59 10.28
C ASP A 41 -2.69 -5.03 9.04
N TYR A 42 -3.34 -5.06 7.88
CA TYR A 42 -2.75 -5.48 6.61
C TYR A 42 -3.12 -4.56 5.46
N LEU A 43 -2.18 -4.39 4.53
CA LEU A 43 -2.42 -3.83 3.20
C LEU A 43 -2.69 -4.97 2.22
N PHE A 44 -3.77 -4.88 1.45
CA PHE A 44 -4.05 -5.79 0.33
C PHE A 44 -4.01 -5.04 -1.00
N ARG A 45 -3.06 -5.42 -1.87
CA ARG A 45 -2.82 -4.79 -3.17
C ARG A 45 -2.87 -5.82 -4.29
N ARG A 46 -3.78 -5.60 -5.25
CA ARG A 46 -3.81 -6.35 -6.50
C ARG A 46 -2.52 -6.11 -7.29
N SER A 47 -1.93 -7.18 -7.84
CA SER A 47 -0.77 -7.11 -8.73
C SER A 47 -1.04 -6.15 -9.89
N GLY A 48 -0.09 -5.25 -10.16
CA GLY A 48 -0.21 -4.25 -11.21
C GLY A 48 0.00 -4.80 -12.62
N GLU A 49 0.76 -5.89 -12.77
CA GLU A 49 1.16 -6.42 -14.08
C GLU A 49 0.20 -7.51 -14.58
N GLU A 50 -0.10 -8.52 -13.75
CA GLU A 50 -0.94 -9.65 -14.17
C GLU A 50 -2.39 -9.53 -13.70
N GLY A 51 -2.66 -8.73 -12.66
CA GLY A 51 -4.00 -8.57 -12.09
C GLY A 51 -4.66 -9.85 -11.57
N SER A 52 -3.97 -10.98 -11.60
CA SER A 52 -4.42 -12.31 -11.18
C SER A 52 -4.10 -12.63 -9.72
N LEU A 53 -3.25 -11.81 -9.09
CA LEU A 53 -2.76 -12.00 -7.74
C LEU A 53 -3.09 -10.81 -6.83
N VAL A 54 -3.20 -11.09 -5.54
CA VAL A 54 -3.26 -10.10 -4.45
C VAL A 54 -2.05 -10.32 -3.57
N TYR A 55 -1.32 -9.23 -3.32
CA TYR A 55 -0.25 -9.18 -2.33
C TYR A 55 -0.81 -8.63 -1.02
N SER A 56 -0.53 -9.34 0.07
CA SER A 56 -0.83 -8.90 1.43
C SER A 56 0.46 -8.49 2.14
N VAL A 57 0.46 -7.39 2.87
CA VAL A 57 1.61 -6.95 3.67
C VAL A 57 1.12 -6.60 5.06
N ALA A 58 1.76 -7.18 6.08
CA ALA A 58 1.50 -6.80 7.47
C ALA A 58 2.00 -5.38 7.74
N LEU A 59 1.16 -4.55 8.35
CA LEU A 59 1.47 -3.16 8.71
C LEU A 59 2.08 -3.04 10.11
N LYS A 60 2.01 -4.11 10.90
CA LYS A 60 2.54 -4.19 12.28
C LYS A 60 3.41 -5.43 12.42
N GLU A 61 4.42 -5.32 13.28
CA GLU A 61 5.28 -6.45 13.61
C GLU A 61 4.52 -7.55 14.37
N GLY A 62 4.93 -8.81 14.18
CA GLY A 62 4.36 -9.97 14.88
C GLY A 62 3.07 -10.53 14.27
N LEU A 63 2.53 -9.90 13.22
CA LEU A 63 1.37 -10.41 12.50
C LEU A 63 1.72 -11.61 11.61
N PRO A 64 0.86 -12.65 11.55
CA PRO A 64 1.08 -13.80 10.68
C PRO A 64 1.01 -13.42 9.20
N LEU A 65 1.69 -14.18 8.34
CA LEU A 65 1.56 -14.02 6.90
C LEU A 65 0.15 -14.41 6.43
N VAL A 66 -0.45 -13.61 5.55
CA VAL A 66 -1.76 -13.89 4.95
C VAL A 66 -1.58 -14.25 3.47
N GLY A 67 -1.55 -15.53 3.12
CA GLY A 67 -1.43 -15.98 1.74
C GLY A 67 -0.98 -17.42 1.63
N ASP A 68 -1.08 -17.96 0.42
CA ASP A 68 -0.70 -19.34 0.11
C ASP A 68 0.83 -19.51 0.06
N ARG A 69 1.52 -18.42 -0.28
CA ARG A 69 2.98 -18.34 -0.30
C ARG A 69 3.49 -16.96 0.10
N ALA A 70 4.78 -16.89 0.41
CA ALA A 70 5.49 -15.66 0.72
C ALA A 70 6.38 -15.24 -0.45
N GLU A 71 6.42 -13.96 -0.77
CA GLU A 71 7.36 -13.37 -1.70
C GLU A 71 8.07 -12.17 -1.05
N ARG A 72 9.34 -11.95 -1.42
CA ARG A 72 10.14 -10.83 -0.92
C ARG A 72 10.34 -9.80 -2.02
N PHE A 73 10.03 -8.55 -1.72
CA PHE A 73 10.20 -7.44 -2.62
C PHE A 73 11.21 -6.44 -2.04
N ALA A 74 12.18 -6.04 -2.86
CA ALA A 74 12.96 -4.84 -2.59
C ALA A 74 12.08 -3.62 -2.89
N LEU A 75 11.81 -2.77 -1.89
CA LEU A 75 10.88 -1.65 -2.04
C LEU A 75 11.33 -0.64 -3.10
N ALA A 76 12.65 -0.50 -3.29
CA ALA A 76 13.23 0.33 -4.35
C ALA A 76 12.82 -0.13 -5.77
N HIS A 77 12.48 -1.41 -5.94
CA HIS A 77 12.07 -2.02 -7.20
C HIS A 77 10.58 -2.34 -7.27
N ALA A 78 9.81 -2.03 -6.23
CA ALA A 78 8.36 -2.22 -6.19
C ALA A 78 7.60 -0.90 -5.88
N PRO A 79 7.66 0.13 -6.76
CA PRO A 79 6.96 1.41 -6.52
C PRO A 79 5.44 1.25 -6.34
N TRP A 80 4.85 0.25 -7.02
CA TRP A 80 3.44 -0.09 -6.94
C TRP A 80 2.99 -0.56 -5.54
N LEU A 81 3.95 -1.00 -4.72
CA LEU A 81 3.76 -1.39 -3.32
C LEU A 81 4.23 -0.30 -2.36
N LEU A 82 5.28 0.44 -2.72
CA LEU A 82 5.81 1.52 -1.89
C LEU A 82 4.79 2.64 -1.67
N ALA A 83 4.15 3.14 -2.73
CA ALA A 83 3.19 4.23 -2.61
C ALA A 83 2.03 3.93 -1.63
N PRO A 84 1.33 2.78 -1.72
CA PRO A 84 0.29 2.45 -0.76
C PRO A 84 0.83 2.20 0.66
N LEU A 85 2.01 1.58 0.82
CA LEU A 85 2.61 1.41 2.15
C LEU A 85 2.97 2.75 2.81
N ALA A 86 3.51 3.69 2.04
CA ALA A 86 3.79 5.03 2.52
C ALA A 86 2.51 5.76 2.94
N LEU A 87 1.42 5.58 2.19
CA LEU A 87 0.12 6.13 2.56
C LEU A 87 -0.40 5.55 3.89
N GLU A 88 -0.38 4.23 4.05
CA GLU A 88 -0.80 3.58 5.31
C GLU A 88 0.05 4.07 6.50
N ALA A 89 1.37 4.18 6.33
CA ALA A 89 2.26 4.71 7.36
C ALA A 89 1.95 6.17 7.72
N LEU A 90 1.64 7.01 6.73
CA LEU A 90 1.23 8.40 6.96
C LEU A 90 -0.11 8.47 7.71
N LEU A 91 -1.11 7.68 7.28
CA LEU A 91 -2.41 7.62 7.94
C LEU A 91 -2.28 7.21 9.41
N GLN A 92 -1.48 6.17 9.70
CA GLN A 92 -1.19 5.77 11.07
C GLN A 92 -0.50 6.90 11.85
N GLY A 93 0.50 7.55 11.27
CA GLY A 93 1.17 8.69 11.91
C GLY A 93 0.22 9.84 12.24
N PHE A 94 -0.75 10.13 11.36
CA PHE A 94 -1.80 11.12 11.65
C PHE A 94 -2.72 10.71 12.80
N VAL A 95 -3.04 9.42 12.91
CA VAL A 95 -3.79 8.87 14.06
C VAL A 95 -3.00 9.04 15.35
N ASP A 96 -1.71 8.70 15.34
CA ASP A 96 -0.83 8.79 16.50
C ASP A 96 -0.67 10.25 16.98
N LEU A 97 -0.68 11.20 16.04
CA LEU A 97 -0.69 12.64 16.30
C LEU A 97 -2.06 13.19 16.76
N GLN A 98 -3.06 12.32 16.99
CA GLN A 98 -4.45 12.67 17.33
C GLN A 98 -5.13 13.57 16.29
N ARG A 99 -4.75 13.43 15.02
CA ARG A 99 -5.30 14.18 13.88
C ARG A 99 -5.76 13.22 12.78
N PRO A 100 -6.74 12.33 13.06
CA PRO A 100 -7.15 11.31 12.11
C PRO A 100 -7.75 11.92 10.83
N ILE A 101 -7.36 11.38 9.68
CA ILE A 101 -7.92 11.75 8.38
C ILE A 101 -9.16 10.90 8.13
N LEU A 102 -10.34 11.51 8.29
CA LEU A 102 -11.63 10.81 8.20
C LEU A 102 -12.14 10.65 6.75
N LYS A 103 -11.62 11.43 5.80
CA LYS A 103 -11.90 11.32 4.36
C LYS A 103 -10.64 11.59 3.54
N LEU A 104 -10.18 10.59 2.78
CA LEU A 104 -9.24 10.79 1.69
C LEU A 104 -9.97 11.49 0.53
N THR A 105 -10.03 12.82 0.55
CA THR A 105 -10.45 13.61 -0.62
C THR A 105 -9.31 13.69 -1.62
N CYS A 106 -9.01 12.57 -2.28
CA CYS A 106 -8.34 12.61 -3.59
C CYS A 106 -9.42 12.27 -4.62
N PRO A 107 -9.89 13.24 -5.44
CA PRO A 107 -10.76 12.89 -6.56
C PRO A 107 -9.99 11.92 -7.47
N PRO A 108 -10.64 10.86 -8.00
CA PRO A 108 -10.02 10.02 -9.00
C PRO A 108 -9.60 10.88 -10.19
N PRO A 109 -8.47 10.59 -10.87
CA PRO A 109 -8.16 11.25 -12.13
C PRO A 109 -9.34 11.04 -13.08
N ALA A 110 -9.88 12.14 -13.61
CA ALA A 110 -10.91 12.08 -14.63
C ALA A 110 -10.35 11.25 -15.80
N VAL A 111 -10.99 10.11 -16.08
CA VAL A 111 -10.74 9.36 -17.31
C VAL A 111 -11.42 10.15 -18.42
N PRO A 112 -10.70 10.65 -19.43
CA PRO A 112 -11.35 11.23 -20.61
C PRO A 112 -12.09 10.13 -21.38
N ASP A 113 -13.34 10.41 -21.76
CA ASP A 113 -14.16 9.59 -22.66
C ASP A 113 -13.54 9.46 -24.06
#